data_AF-A0A2U9CNJ3-F1
#
_entry.id   AF-A0A2U9CNJ3-F1
#
_cell.length_a   1.000
_cell.length_b   1.000
_cell.length_c   1.000
_cell.angle_alpha   90.00
_cell.angle_beta   90.00
_cell.angle_gamma   90.00
#
_symmetry.space_group_name_H-M   'P 1'
#
loop_
_entity.id
_entity.type
_entity.pdbx_description
1 polymer ?
#
loop_
_entity_poly.entity_id
_entity_poly.type
_entity_poly.pdbx_seq_one_letter_code
_entity_poly.pdbx_strand_id
1 'polypeptide(L)'
;MSRLCSLAVVVLVSSGGWCPPGAADVGDFAPCLQFFYRSWPPKGLAGTPICQRYDNRYHFATLYSRPRRSPWFSAYLYTPPAGKRPSASWKFEPQVLNIEIIVRGEIIDDY
;
A
#
# COMPACT_ATOMS: atom_id res chain seq x y z
N MET A 1 31.13 51.56 18.43
CA MET A 1 29.89 51.14 19.10
C MET A 1 28.74 51.24 18.11
N SER A 2 28.14 50.13 17.72
CA SER A 2 26.69 50.06 17.48
C SER A 2 26.34 48.58 17.34
N ARG A 3 25.71 48.05 18.38
CA ARG A 3 25.12 46.72 18.37
C ARG A 3 23.73 46.87 17.77
N LEU A 4 23.44 46.18 16.68
CA LEU A 4 22.07 45.98 16.25
C LEU A 4 21.86 44.49 16.08
N CYS A 5 21.16 43.93 17.07
CA CYS A 5 20.57 42.60 17.06
C CYS A 5 19.67 42.47 15.83
N SER A 6 20.16 41.84 14.76
CA SER A 6 19.27 41.30 13.75
C SER A 6 18.72 39.97 14.27
N LEU A 7 17.42 40.00 14.56
CA LEU A 7 16.59 38.91 15.05
C LEU A 7 16.86 37.62 14.25
N ALA A 8 17.32 36.58 14.95
CA ALA A 8 17.40 35.24 14.39
C ALA A 8 15.97 34.74 14.14
N VAL A 9 15.55 34.71 12.88
CA VAL A 9 14.30 34.04 12.49
C VAL A 9 14.56 32.54 12.53
N VAL A 10 14.19 31.90 13.64
CA VAL A 10 14.19 30.44 13.75
C VAL A 10 12.98 29.94 12.98
N VAL A 11 13.17 29.56 11.71
CA VAL A 11 12.16 28.81 10.97
C VAL A 11 12.24 27.36 11.45
N LEU A 12 11.39 27.01 12.41
CA LEU A 12 11.11 25.62 12.73
C LEU A 12 10.36 25.01 11.54
N VAL A 13 11.09 24.47 10.57
CA VAL A 13 10.50 23.55 9.59
C VAL A 13 10.27 22.24 10.34
N SER A 14 9.20 22.18 11.12
CA SER A 14 8.64 20.92 11.59
C SER A 14 7.98 20.24 10.40
N SER A 15 8.78 19.71 9.47
CA SER A 15 8.29 18.65 8.60
C SER A 15 8.31 17.35 9.40
N GLY A 16 7.46 17.30 10.44
CA GLY A 16 6.93 16.02 10.88
C GLY A 16 6.14 15.50 9.69
N GLY A 17 6.79 14.68 8.87
CA GLY A 17 6.14 14.00 7.77
C GLY A 17 5.02 13.17 8.38
N TRP A 18 3.80 13.69 8.31
CA TRP A 18 2.61 12.88 8.33
C TRP A 18 2.76 11.90 7.17
N CYS A 19 3.26 10.72 7.49
CA CYS A 19 3.11 9.54 6.65
C CYS A 19 1.77 8.96 7.09
N PRO A 20 0.65 9.26 6.42
CA PRO A 20 -0.59 8.58 6.74
C PRO A 20 -0.34 7.06 6.57
N PRO A 21 -0.59 6.25 7.62
CA PRO A 21 -0.67 4.81 7.44
C PRO A 21 -1.77 4.51 6.40
N GLY A 22 -1.59 3.46 5.61
CA GLY A 22 -2.68 2.91 4.81
C GLY A 22 -2.94 3.48 3.42
N ALA A 23 -2.10 4.37 2.86
CA ALA A 23 -2.19 4.64 1.42
C ALA A 23 -1.71 3.41 0.64
N ALA A 24 -2.63 2.62 0.09
CA ALA A 24 -2.28 1.64 -0.92
C ALA A 24 -1.96 2.37 -2.24
N ASP A 25 -0.86 1.99 -2.90
CA ASP A 25 -0.51 2.56 -4.20
C ASP A 25 -1.44 2.00 -5.27
N VAL A 26 -2.57 2.70 -5.43
CA VAL A 26 -3.56 2.48 -6.46
C VAL A 26 -3.26 3.43 -7.61
N GLY A 27 -2.96 2.87 -8.77
CA GLY A 27 -2.71 3.67 -9.97
C GLY A 27 -1.81 2.95 -10.95
N ASP A 28 -0.55 2.77 -10.58
CA ASP A 28 0.45 2.08 -11.41
C ASP A 28 1.15 0.95 -10.65
N PHE A 29 1.87 0.11 -11.39
CA PHE A 29 2.67 -0.97 -10.81
C PHE A 29 4.12 -0.56 -10.50
N ALA A 30 4.51 0.70 -10.70
CA ALA A 30 5.90 1.15 -10.58
C ALA A 30 6.57 0.73 -9.24
N PRO A 31 5.91 0.83 -8.06
CA PRO A 31 6.56 0.44 -6.81
C PRO A 31 6.62 -1.08 -6.59
N CYS A 32 5.93 -1.88 -7.42
CA CYS A 32 5.80 -3.33 -7.25
C CYS A 32 6.08 -4.15 -8.52
N LEU A 33 6.79 -3.59 -9.50
CA LEU A 33 7.14 -4.27 -10.76
C LEU A 33 7.94 -5.55 -10.55
N GLN A 34 8.73 -5.65 -9.46
CA GLN A 34 9.54 -6.82 -9.15
C GLN A 34 8.75 -8.12 -8.99
N PHE A 35 7.44 -8.05 -8.70
CA PHE A 35 6.63 -9.24 -8.54
C PHE A 35 6.21 -9.86 -9.86
N PHE A 36 6.19 -9.09 -10.95
CA PHE A 36 5.91 -9.61 -12.28
C PHE A 36 7.14 -10.34 -12.82
N TYR A 37 6.90 -11.43 -13.54
CA TYR A 37 7.95 -12.12 -14.26
C TYR A 37 8.64 -11.13 -15.22
N ARG A 38 9.95 -10.94 -15.04
CA ARG A 38 10.77 -9.97 -15.81
C ARG A 38 10.20 -8.55 -15.81
N SER A 39 9.54 -8.14 -14.72
CA SER A 39 8.92 -6.81 -14.59
C SER A 39 7.94 -6.49 -15.71
N TRP A 40 7.19 -7.49 -16.18
CA TRP A 40 6.24 -7.36 -17.29
C TRP A 40 4.78 -7.58 -16.84
N PRO A 41 4.01 -6.50 -16.59
CA PRO A 41 2.60 -6.59 -16.26
C PRO A 41 1.75 -7.15 -17.42
N PRO A 42 0.60 -7.79 -17.13
CA PRO A 42 -0.32 -8.26 -18.15
C PRO A 42 -0.85 -7.10 -19.00
N LYS A 43 -0.96 -7.33 -20.31
CA LYS A 43 -1.55 -6.39 -21.27
C LYS A 43 -2.91 -6.91 -21.75
N GLY A 44 -3.82 -6.02 -22.12
CA GLY A 44 -5.14 -6.39 -22.65
C GLY A 44 -6.21 -6.72 -21.61
N LEU A 45 -5.88 -6.62 -20.31
CA LEU A 45 -6.85 -6.74 -19.22
C LEU A 45 -7.15 -5.35 -18.64
N ALA A 46 -8.43 -5.02 -18.49
CA ALA A 46 -8.87 -3.80 -17.85
C ALA A 46 -9.11 -4.04 -16.35
N GLY A 47 -8.45 -3.24 -15.52
CA GLY A 47 -8.57 -3.30 -14.06
C GLY A 47 -7.82 -2.16 -13.39
N THR A 48 -7.94 -2.11 -12.07
CA THR A 48 -7.23 -1.18 -11.20
C THR A 48 -5.91 -1.82 -10.77
N PRO A 49 -4.74 -1.27 -11.12
CA PRO A 49 -3.46 -1.71 -10.59
C PRO A 49 -3.37 -1.40 -9.09
N ILE A 50 -2.96 -2.40 -8.30
CA ILE A 50 -2.79 -2.29 -6.85
C ILE A 50 -1.48 -2.95 -6.47
N CYS A 51 -0.60 -2.21 -5.79
CA CYS A 51 0.54 -2.76 -5.08
C CYS A 51 0.13 -3.06 -3.63
N GLN A 52 -0.03 -4.34 -3.31
CA GLN A 52 -0.53 -4.78 -2.00
C GLN A 52 0.58 -4.73 -0.97
N ARG A 53 0.31 -4.02 0.12
CA ARG A 53 1.26 -3.73 1.19
C ARG A 53 0.78 -4.36 2.49
N TYR A 54 1.71 -4.88 3.27
CA TYR A 54 1.49 -5.39 4.62
C TYR A 54 2.76 -5.18 5.43
N ASP A 55 2.65 -4.71 6.68
CA ASP A 55 3.81 -4.30 7.50
C ASP A 55 4.66 -3.25 6.77
N ASN A 56 4.01 -2.30 6.08
CA ASN A 56 4.69 -1.26 5.28
C ASN A 56 5.62 -1.81 4.18
N ARG A 57 5.45 -3.07 3.76
CA ARG A 57 6.23 -3.73 2.70
C ARG A 57 5.31 -4.25 1.61
N TYR A 58 5.71 -4.11 0.35
CA TYR A 58 4.96 -4.73 -0.74
C TYR A 58 5.21 -6.24 -0.75
N HIS A 59 4.14 -7.01 -1.00
CA HIS A 59 4.21 -8.47 -1.10
C HIS A 59 3.63 -9.00 -2.40
N PHE A 60 2.66 -8.29 -2.99
CA PHE A 60 1.95 -8.72 -4.19
C PHE A 60 1.68 -7.52 -5.11
N ALA A 61 1.61 -7.79 -6.41
CA ALA A 61 1.05 -6.88 -7.39
C ALA A 61 -0.24 -7.48 -7.95
N THR A 62 -1.35 -6.75 -7.91
CA THR A 62 -2.67 -7.26 -8.27
C THR A 62 -3.38 -6.31 -9.24
N LEU A 63 -3.91 -6.87 -10.33
CA LEU A 63 -4.82 -6.17 -11.24
C LEU A 63 -6.26 -6.49 -10.83
N TYR A 64 -6.93 -5.52 -10.23
CA TYR A 64 -8.23 -5.73 -9.60
C TYR A 64 -9.41 -5.33 -10.49
N SER A 65 -10.46 -6.15 -10.51
CA SER A 65 -11.70 -5.87 -11.22
C SER A 65 -12.79 -5.37 -10.28
N ARG A 66 -13.02 -4.06 -10.23
CA ARG A 66 -14.13 -3.48 -9.43
C ARG A 66 -15.51 -4.07 -9.74
N PRO A 67 -15.93 -4.24 -11.01
CA PRO A 67 -17.26 -4.80 -11.33
C PRO A 67 -17.47 -6.24 -10.86
N ARG A 68 -16.41 -7.05 -10.86
CA ARG A 68 -16.45 -8.46 -10.43
C ARG A 68 -16.11 -8.65 -8.96
N ARG A 69 -15.65 -7.59 -8.31
CA ARG A 69 -15.08 -7.60 -6.97
C ARG A 69 -14.02 -8.69 -6.78
N SER A 70 -13.19 -8.93 -7.80
CA SER A 70 -12.20 -10.00 -7.82
C SER A 70 -10.89 -9.57 -8.50
N PRO A 71 -9.75 -10.15 -8.11
CA PRO A 71 -8.50 -9.96 -8.84
C PRO A 71 -8.56 -10.70 -10.19
N TRP A 72 -8.31 -9.99 -11.29
CA TRP A 72 -8.10 -10.63 -12.59
C TRP A 72 -6.77 -11.37 -12.64
N PHE A 73 -5.75 -10.76 -12.03
CA PHE A 73 -4.38 -11.21 -12.09
C PHE A 73 -3.67 -10.80 -10.82
N SER A 74 -2.85 -11.69 -10.27
CA SER A 74 -1.95 -11.38 -9.16
C SER A 74 -0.58 -11.98 -9.42
N ALA A 75 0.45 -11.27 -9.00
CA ALA A 75 1.84 -11.66 -9.14
C ALA A 75 2.55 -11.53 -7.79
N TYR A 76 3.43 -12.49 -7.50
CA TYR A 76 4.25 -12.52 -6.29
C TYR A 76 5.52 -13.31 -6.54
N LEU A 77 6.52 -13.06 -5.70
CA LEU A 77 7.73 -13.85 -5.68
C LEU A 77 7.55 -15.01 -4.71
N TYR A 78 7.68 -16.22 -5.23
CA TYR A 78 7.67 -17.41 -4.40
C TYR A 78 8.98 -17.50 -3.61
N THR A 79 8.87 -17.59 -2.29
CA THR A 79 9.99 -17.89 -1.39
C THR A 79 9.78 -19.26 -0.75
N PRO A 80 10.81 -20.12 -0.65
CA PRO A 80 10.72 -21.36 0.10
C PRO A 80 10.20 -21.10 1.52
N PRO A 81 9.20 -21.86 2.00
CA PRO A 81 8.65 -21.65 3.33
C PRO A 81 9.68 -21.98 4.40
N ALA A 82 9.88 -21.08 5.36
CA ALA A 82 10.76 -21.28 6.51
C ALA A 82 10.11 -22.13 7.63
N GLY A 83 8.86 -22.57 7.47
CA GLY A 83 8.13 -23.29 8.49
C GLY A 83 6.70 -23.63 8.09
N LYS A 84 5.87 -23.94 9.08
CA LYS A 84 4.44 -24.24 8.87
C LYS A 84 3.70 -22.98 8.43
N ARG A 85 2.63 -23.18 7.65
CA ARG A 85 1.71 -22.10 7.28
C ARG A 85 1.14 -21.47 8.56
N PRO A 86 1.20 -20.13 8.71
CA PRO A 86 0.58 -19.45 9.85
C PRO A 86 -0.94 -19.68 9.87
N SER A 87 -1.57 -19.51 11.03
CA SER A 87 -3.03 -19.57 11.14
C SER A 87 -3.67 -18.54 10.19
N ALA A 88 -4.72 -18.97 9.49
CA ALA A 88 -5.39 -18.10 8.52
C ALA A 88 -6.17 -17.01 9.25
N SER A 89 -5.67 -15.77 9.23
CA SER A 89 -6.49 -14.58 9.44
C SER A 89 -6.80 -13.98 8.07
N TRP A 90 -8.07 -13.94 7.70
CA TRP A 90 -8.48 -13.32 6.44
C TRP A 90 -8.30 -11.82 6.54
N LYS A 91 -7.59 -11.24 5.57
CA LYS A 91 -7.44 -9.80 5.42
C LYS A 91 -8.28 -9.32 4.26
N PHE A 92 -9.00 -8.24 4.48
CA PHE A 92 -9.75 -7.55 3.44
C PHE A 92 -8.93 -6.37 2.93
N GLU A 93 -9.04 -6.06 1.65
CA GLU A 93 -8.36 -4.92 1.04
C GLU A 93 -9.28 -3.68 1.14
N PRO A 94 -9.05 -2.76 2.09
CA PRO A 94 -10.02 -1.71 2.42
C PRO A 94 -10.30 -0.78 1.24
N GLN A 95 -9.29 -0.44 0.43
CA GLN A 95 -9.41 0.52 -0.69
C GLN A 95 -10.22 0.03 -1.91
N VAL A 96 -10.60 -1.25 -1.92
CA VAL A 96 -11.42 -1.84 -2.99
C VAL A 96 -12.91 -1.52 -2.82
N LEU A 97 -13.32 -1.22 -1.59
CA LEU A 97 -14.68 -0.85 -1.27
C LEU A 97 -14.70 0.61 -0.87
N ASN A 98 -15.51 1.42 -1.55
CA ASN A 98 -15.96 2.73 -1.02
C ASN A 98 -16.96 2.53 0.14
N ILE A 99 -16.81 1.46 0.92
CA ILE A 99 -17.76 1.06 1.94
C ILE A 99 -16.99 1.03 3.24
N GLU A 100 -17.39 1.93 4.14
CA GLU A 100 -17.16 1.87 5.57
C GLU A 100 -17.77 0.56 6.09
N ILE A 101 -17.09 -0.56 5.88
CA ILE A 101 -17.59 -1.86 6.36
C ILE A 101 -17.24 -1.93 7.85
N ILE A 102 -18.25 -1.65 8.67
CA ILE A 102 -18.33 -2.12 10.05
C ILE A 102 -18.47 -3.66 9.99
N VAL A 103 -17.35 -4.37 9.93
CA VAL A 103 -17.34 -5.81 10.22
C VAL A 103 -17.41 -5.93 11.73
N ARG A 104 -18.63 -6.09 12.27
CA ARG A 104 -18.91 -6.50 13.66
C ARG A 104 -17.91 -5.96 14.73
N GLY A 105 -17.79 -4.63 14.81
CA GLY A 105 -17.18 -3.99 15.98
C GLY A 105 -15.66 -4.10 16.13
N GLU A 106 -14.94 -4.65 15.16
CA GLU A 106 -13.49 -4.49 15.09
C GLU A 106 -13.16 -3.55 13.92
N ILE A 107 -12.69 -2.36 14.28
CA ILE A 107 -11.92 -1.50 13.39
C ILE A 107 -10.86 -2.41 12.78
N ILE A 108 -10.94 -2.59 11.46
CA ILE A 108 -9.91 -3.30 10.72
C ILE A 108 -8.67 -2.44 10.96
N ASP A 109 -7.76 -2.91 11.82
CA ASP A 109 -6.48 -2.28 12.03
C ASP A 109 -5.89 -2.00 10.65
N ASP A 110 -5.82 -0.71 10.35
CA ASP A 110 -5.03 -0.19 9.25
C ASP A 110 -3.61 -0.73 9.44
N TYR A 111 -3.12 -1.43 8.43
CA TYR A 111 -1.85 -2.17 8.49
C TYR A 111 -1.16 -2.20 7.13
#